data_AF-A0A2I0AYE6-F1
#
_entry.id   AF-A0A2I0AYE6-F1
#
_cell.length_a   1.000
_cell.length_b   1.000
_cell.length_c   1.000
_cell.angle_alpha   90.00
_cell.angle_beta   90.00
_cell.angle_gamma   90.00
#
_symmetry.space_group_name_H-M   'P 1'
#
loop_
_entity.id
_entity.type
_entity.pdbx_description
1 polymer ?
#
loop_
_entity_poly.entity_id
_entity_poly.type
_entity_poly.pdbx_seq_one_letter_code
_entity_poly.pdbx_strand_id
1 'polypeptide(L)'
;MVKILNKLASAGVLGFGRGSKVLSDLIAGLEESPVAVELRLKIDQNHADLKGGSFREYGEAVLKHLENRITSDPSLQKATKNYEGVRVSGYGGWFLLRLSLHDPALPLNIEVRI
;
A
#
# COMPACT_ATOMS: atom_id res chain seq x y z
N MET A 1 -9.26 -3.68 10.91
CA MET A 1 -9.64 -5.09 11.13
C MET A 1 -10.71 -5.27 12.21
N VAL A 2 -10.61 -4.61 13.38
CA VAL A 2 -11.59 -4.73 14.49
C VAL A 2 -13.01 -4.21 14.14
N LYS A 3 -13.12 -3.12 13.36
CA LYS A 3 -14.43 -2.56 12.94
C LYS A 3 -15.26 -3.53 12.08
N ILE A 4 -14.61 -4.34 11.24
CA ILE A 4 -15.28 -5.31 10.38
C ILE A 4 -15.78 -6.50 11.20
N LEU A 5 -14.96 -7.00 12.12
CA LEU A 5 -15.35 -8.10 13.03
C LEU A 5 -16.50 -7.71 13.96
N ASN A 6 -16.49 -6.51 14.55
CA ASN A 6 -17.61 -6.02 15.37
C ASN A 6 -18.89 -5.85 14.56
N LYS A 7 -18.78 -5.31 13.34
CA LYS A 7 -19.94 -5.15 12.44
C LYS A 7 -20.52 -6.51 12.02
N LEU A 8 -19.68 -7.47 11.63
CA LEU A 8 -20.12 -8.84 11.29
C LEU A 8 -20.81 -9.55 12.48
N ALA A 9 -20.26 -9.41 13.68
CA ALA A 9 -20.87 -9.95 14.89
C ALA A 9 -22.26 -9.32 15.16
N SER A 10 -22.41 -8.00 15.02
CA SER A 10 -23.71 -7.32 15.15
C SER A 10 -24.71 -7.72 14.06
N ALA A 11 -24.27 -7.92 12.82
CA ALA A 11 -25.15 -8.34 11.72
C ALA A 11 -25.70 -9.77 11.90
N GLY A 12 -24.90 -10.68 12.46
CA GLY A 12 -25.34 -12.03 12.82
C GLY A 12 -26.39 -12.06 13.95
N VAL A 13 -26.33 -11.11 14.88
CA VAL A 13 -27.29 -10.97 15.99
C VAL A 13 -28.62 -10.36 15.55
N LEU A 14 -28.62 -9.49 14.54
CA LEU A 14 -29.82 -8.78 14.06
C LEU A 14 -30.63 -9.54 12.99
N GLY A 15 -30.22 -10.76 12.61
CA GLY A 15 -30.94 -11.56 11.61
C GLY A 15 -30.94 -10.95 10.20
N PHE A 16 -30.01 -10.04 9.91
CA PHE A 16 -29.85 -9.41 8.59
C PHE A 16 -29.34 -10.44 7.58
N GLY A 17 -30.23 -11.30 7.06
CA GLY A 17 -30.03 -12.12 5.85
C GLY A 17 -28.78 -13.01 5.78
N ARG A 18 -28.66 -13.74 4.67
CA ARG A 18 -27.42 -14.43 4.25
C ARG A 18 -27.02 -13.87 2.87
N GLY A 19 -25.72 -13.77 2.61
CA GLY A 19 -25.20 -13.42 1.29
C GLY A 19 -24.64 -11.99 1.17
N SER A 20 -24.38 -11.57 -0.07
CA SER A 20 -23.63 -10.36 -0.41
C SER A 20 -24.23 -9.06 0.13
N LYS A 21 -25.55 -8.98 0.30
CA LYS A 21 -26.25 -7.79 0.82
C LYS A 21 -25.80 -7.39 2.23
N VAL A 22 -25.52 -8.38 3.09
CA VAL A 22 -25.02 -8.13 4.45
C VAL A 22 -23.64 -7.48 4.39
N LEU A 23 -22.76 -7.97 3.51
CA LEU A 23 -21.42 -7.41 3.34
C LEU A 23 -21.49 -5.97 2.81
N SER A 24 -22.35 -5.71 1.81
CA SER A 24 -22.59 -4.37 1.28
C SER A 24 -23.09 -3.39 2.36
N ASP A 25 -24.08 -3.79 3.15
CA ASP A 25 -24.64 -2.96 4.23
C ASP A 25 -23.59 -2.66 5.32
N LEU A 26 -22.67 -3.59 5.60
CA LEU A 26 -21.61 -3.39 6.60
C LEU A 26 -20.51 -2.44 6.15
N ILE A 27 -20.16 -2.46 4.85
CA ILE A 27 -19.12 -1.61 4.28
C ILE A 27 -19.65 -0.25 3.82
N ALA A 28 -20.97 -0.07 3.66
CA ALA A 28 -21.58 1.18 3.18
C ALA A 28 -21.21 2.44 3.99
N GLY A 29 -20.91 2.29 5.29
CA GLY A 29 -20.47 3.39 6.16
C GLY A 29 -18.95 3.46 6.37
N LEU A 30 -18.15 2.74 5.58
CA LEU A 30 -16.70 2.91 5.59
C LEU A 30 -16.34 4.07 4.67
N GLU A 31 -15.64 5.05 5.23
CA GLU A 31 -15.15 6.20 4.49
C GLU A 31 -14.06 5.74 3.51
N GLU A 32 -14.33 5.94 2.22
CA GLU A 32 -13.33 5.71 1.17
C GLU A 32 -12.46 6.96 1.04
N SER A 33 -11.16 6.74 0.82
CA SER A 33 -10.26 7.85 0.52
C SER A 33 -10.61 8.38 -0.88
N PRO A 34 -10.69 9.72 -1.05
CA PRO A 34 -11.04 10.31 -2.34
C PRO A 34 -10.02 9.99 -3.45
N VAL A 35 -8.78 9.63 -3.07
CA VAL A 35 -7.76 9.16 -4.02
C VAL A 35 -7.09 7.90 -3.46
N ALA A 36 -7.32 6.77 -4.12
CA ALA A 36 -6.61 5.52 -3.87
C ALA A 36 -6.18 4.92 -5.22
N VAL A 37 -4.88 4.91 -5.49
CA VAL A 37 -4.33 4.42 -6.77
C VAL A 37 -3.19 3.43 -6.55
N GLU A 38 -3.08 2.47 -7.47
CA GLU A 38 -1.93 1.59 -7.59
C GLU A 38 -1.23 1.84 -8.94
N LEU A 39 0.04 2.23 -8.89
CA LEU A 39 0.90 2.36 -10.05
C LEU A 39 1.88 1.19 -10.07
N ARG A 40 2.16 0.64 -11.25
CA ARG A 40 3.12 -0.45 -11.42
C ARG A 40 4.27 0.01 -12.32
N LEU A 41 5.37 0.39 -11.69
CA LEU A 41 6.56 0.86 -12.39
C LEU A 41 7.33 -0.34 -12.89
N LYS A 42 7.36 -0.58 -14.20
CA LYS A 42 8.14 -1.68 -14.78
C LYS A 42 9.63 -1.36 -14.74
N ILE A 43 10.44 -2.35 -14.36
CA ILE A 43 11.89 -2.29 -14.41
C ILE A 43 12.31 -2.85 -15.77
N ASP A 44 12.89 -2.01 -16.62
CA ASP A 44 13.49 -2.47 -17.87
C ASP A 44 14.83 -3.16 -17.56
N GLN A 45 14.90 -4.47 -17.79
CA GLN A 45 16.08 -5.27 -17.48
C GLN A 45 17.28 -4.96 -18.40
N ASN A 46 17.05 -4.28 -19.53
CA ASN A 46 18.12 -3.84 -20.43
C ASN A 46 18.62 -2.43 -20.10
N HIS A 47 18.03 -1.78 -19.09
CA HIS A 47 18.40 -0.42 -18.73
C HIS A 47 19.82 -0.36 -18.16
N ALA A 48 20.56 0.70 -18.53
CA ALA A 48 21.96 0.88 -18.13
C ALA A 48 22.15 0.87 -16.60
N ASP A 49 21.13 1.26 -15.84
CA ASP A 49 21.17 1.30 -14.38
C ASP A 49 21.27 -0.09 -13.73
N LEU A 50 20.81 -1.16 -14.39
CA LEU A 50 20.97 -2.51 -13.84
C LEU A 50 22.42 -3.00 -13.94
N LYS A 51 23.25 -2.44 -14.83
CA LYS A 51 24.67 -2.83 -15.02
C LYS A 51 24.90 -4.35 -15.13
N GLY A 52 23.94 -5.07 -15.71
CA GLY A 52 23.96 -6.54 -15.81
C GLY A 52 23.58 -7.30 -14.52
N GLY A 53 23.16 -6.60 -13.47
CA GLY A 53 22.59 -7.18 -12.25
C GLY A 53 21.10 -7.51 -12.37
N SER A 54 20.56 -8.12 -11.32
CA SER A 54 19.16 -8.52 -11.26
C SER A 54 18.21 -7.33 -11.01
N PHE A 55 16.97 -7.42 -11.48
CA PHE A 55 15.93 -6.42 -11.17
C PHE A 55 15.68 -6.30 -9.66
N ARG A 56 15.97 -7.37 -8.91
CA ARG A 56 15.83 -7.41 -7.46
C ARG A 56 16.85 -6.50 -6.78
N GLU A 57 18.12 -6.60 -7.15
CA GLU A 57 19.18 -5.74 -6.61
C GLU A 57 18.91 -4.27 -6.92
N TYR A 58 18.45 -3.98 -8.14
CA TYR A 58 18.02 -2.63 -8.52
C TYR A 58 16.85 -2.16 -7.65
N GLY A 59 15.81 -2.98 -7.50
CA GLY A 59 14.65 -2.66 -6.67
C GLY A 59 15.00 -2.41 -5.21
N GLU A 60 15.86 -3.24 -4.62
CA GLU A 60 16.37 -3.07 -3.26
C GLU A 60 17.18 -1.77 -3.11
N ALA A 61 17.99 -1.42 -4.12
CA ALA A 61 18.72 -0.15 -4.14
C ALA A 61 17.78 1.06 -4.22
N VAL A 62 16.72 1.00 -5.04
CA VAL A 62 15.68 2.05 -5.13
C VAL A 62 14.97 2.23 -3.79
N LEU A 63 14.55 1.14 -3.14
CA LEU A 63 13.91 1.20 -1.82
C LEU A 63 14.84 1.82 -0.78
N LYS A 64 16.12 1.42 -0.74
CA LYS A 64 17.11 2.01 0.17
C LYS A 64 17.32 3.50 -0.08
N HIS A 65 17.39 3.91 -1.34
CA HIS A 65 17.55 5.32 -1.70
C HIS A 65 16.34 6.16 -1.27
N LEU A 66 15.13 5.60 -1.44
CA LEU A 66 13.90 6.20 -0.96
C LEU A 66 13.89 6.38 0.56
N GLU A 67 14.31 5.38 1.33
CA GLU A 67 14.40 5.48 2.80
C GLU A 67 15.33 6.61 3.26
N ASN A 68 16.47 6.76 2.60
CA ASN A 68 17.40 7.87 2.89
C ASN A 68 16.76 9.23 2.60
N ARG A 69 16.03 9.34 1.48
CA ARG A 69 15.33 10.58 1.12
C ARG A 69 14.23 10.93 2.11
N ILE A 70 13.45 9.94 2.56
CA ILE A 70 12.39 10.14 3.57
C ILE A 70 12.97 10.65 4.88
N THR A 71 14.11 10.10 5.30
CA THR A 71 14.78 10.50 6.55
C THR A 71 15.20 11.98 6.54
N SER A 72 15.30 12.59 5.35
CA SER A 72 15.66 14.00 5.19
C SER A 72 14.47 14.96 5.28
N ASP A 73 13.22 14.47 5.25
CA ASP A 73 12.00 15.30 5.31
C ASP A 73 11.25 15.06 6.64
N PRO A 74 11.16 16.07 7.54
CA PRO A 74 10.47 15.93 8.82
C PRO A 74 8.96 15.74 8.70
N SER A 75 8.37 16.05 7.53
CA SER A 75 6.93 15.90 7.27
C SER A 75 6.56 14.46 6.89
N LEU A 76 7.55 13.62 6.61
CA LEU A 76 7.36 12.23 6.22
C LEU A 76 7.68 11.30 7.39
N GLN A 77 6.75 10.40 7.67
CA GLN A 77 6.86 9.42 8.75
C GLN A 77 6.90 8.01 8.16
N LYS A 78 8.07 7.37 8.25
CA LYS A 78 8.23 5.96 7.88
C LYS A 78 7.47 5.07 8.88
N ALA A 79 6.75 4.07 8.40
CA ALA A 79 6.10 3.11 9.27
C ALA A 79 7.14 2.28 10.05
N THR A 80 6.95 2.15 11.37
CA THR A 80 7.89 1.47 12.28
C THR A 80 8.03 -0.03 12.01
N LYS A 81 6.97 -0.67 11.50
CA LYS A 81 6.98 -2.07 11.07
C LYS A 81 6.69 -2.12 9.59
N ASN A 82 7.68 -2.51 8.80
CA ASN A 82 7.51 -2.75 7.38
C ASN A 82 8.30 -3.98 6.97
N TYR A 83 7.59 -4.95 6.39
CA TYR A 83 8.15 -6.23 5.94
C TYR A 83 7.98 -6.44 4.42
N GLU A 84 7.35 -5.49 3.73
CA GLU A 84 6.95 -5.64 2.33
C GLU A 84 7.53 -4.56 1.39
N GLY A 85 8.17 -3.52 1.93
CA GLY A 85 8.72 -2.42 1.13
C GLY A 85 9.04 -1.18 1.95
N VAL A 86 8.64 0.00 1.47
CA VAL A 86 8.77 1.31 2.15
C VAL A 86 7.42 2.01 2.22
N ARG A 87 6.84 2.06 3.42
CA ARG A 87 5.56 2.72 3.74
C ARG A 87 5.83 4.01 4.45
N VAL A 88 5.22 5.09 3.96
CA VAL A 88 5.38 6.43 4.49
C VAL A 88 4.04 7.11 4.59
N SER A 89 3.81 7.80 5.70
CA SER A 89 2.67 8.69 5.88
C SER A 89 3.16 10.13 5.89
N GLY A 90 2.39 11.04 5.32
CA GLY A 90 2.73 12.46 5.26
C GLY A 90 1.77 13.22 4.34
N TYR A 91 1.72 14.54 4.48
CA TYR A 91 0.95 15.43 3.60
C TYR A 91 -0.53 15.03 3.40
N GLY A 92 -1.21 14.57 4.46
CA GLY A 92 -2.62 14.16 4.41
C GLY A 92 -2.88 12.78 3.79
N GLY A 93 -1.82 12.01 3.51
CA GLY A 93 -1.94 10.69 2.88
C GLY A 93 -0.88 9.70 3.34
N TRP A 94 -0.80 8.61 2.59
CA TRP A 94 0.29 7.64 2.70
C TRP A 94 0.62 7.05 1.33
N PHE A 95 1.84 6.55 1.20
CA PHE A 95 2.21 5.70 0.08
C PHE A 95 3.01 4.48 0.55
N LEU A 96 3.02 3.45 -0.28
CA LEU A 96 3.76 2.21 -0.09
C LEU A 96 4.41 1.82 -1.41
N LEU A 97 5.73 1.90 -1.48
CA LEU A 97 6.51 1.35 -2.59
C LEU A 97 6.98 -0.05 -2.22
N ARG A 98 6.76 -1.03 -3.09
CA ARG A 98 7.14 -2.44 -2.90
C ARG A 98 8.01 -2.91 -4.05
N LEU A 99 8.80 -3.95 -3.78
CA LEU A 99 9.44 -4.73 -4.82
C LEU A 99 8.58 -5.96 -5.12
N SER A 100 8.20 -6.13 -6.39
CA SER A 100 7.46 -7.32 -6.80
C SER A 100 8.35 -8.57 -6.69
N LEU A 101 7.76 -9.67 -6.21
CA LEU A 101 8.45 -10.94 -6.01
C LEU A 101 8.59 -11.74 -7.32
N HIS A 102 7.61 -11.60 -8.21
CA HIS A 102 7.50 -12.41 -9.43
C HIS A 102 7.91 -11.64 -10.68
N ASP A 103 7.48 -10.38 -10.77
CA ASP A 103 7.65 -9.55 -11.96
C ASP A 103 8.72 -8.48 -11.74
N PRO A 104 9.45 -8.05 -12.78
CA PRO A 104 10.38 -6.92 -12.69
C PRO A 104 9.59 -5.61 -12.62
N ALA A 105 9.01 -5.32 -11.46
CA ALA A 105 8.21 -4.12 -11.24
C ALA A 105 8.26 -3.64 -9.79
N LEU A 106 8.01 -2.35 -9.60
CA LEU A 106 7.82 -1.70 -8.31
C LEU A 106 6.36 -1.22 -8.20
N PRO A 107 5.48 -1.98 -7.51
CA PRO A 107 4.15 -1.51 -7.17
C PRO A 107 4.21 -0.36 -6.18
N LEU A 108 3.54 0.74 -6.51
CA LEU A 108 3.38 1.93 -5.69
C LEU A 108 1.90 2.13 -5.39
N ASN A 109 1.52 1.96 -4.14
CA ASN A 109 0.17 2.28 -3.65
C ASN A 109 0.19 3.68 -3.05
N ILE A 110 -0.79 4.51 -3.39
CA ILE A 110 -0.93 5.89 -2.88
C ILE A 110 -2.36 6.09 -2.42
N GLU A 111 -2.53 6.69 -1.24
CA GLU A 111 -3.80 7.10 -0.68
C GLU A 111 -3.72 8.53 -0.16
N VAL A 112 -4.68 9.39 -0.50
CA VAL A 112 -4.72 10.79 -0.05
C VAL A 112 -6.09 11.12 0.52
N ARG A 113 -6.12 11.65 1.74
CA ARG A 113 -7.33 12.26 2.32
C ARG A 113 -7.28 13.75 2.01
N ILE A 114 -8.21 14.21 1.17
CA ILE A 114 -8.41 15.63 0.86
C ILE A 114 -9.23 16.26 1.98
#